data_AF-A0A9C7SH50-F1
#
_entry.id   AF-A0A9C7SH50-F1
#
_cell.length_a   1.000
_cell.length_b   1.000
_cell.length_c   1.000
_cell.angle_alpha   90.00
_cell.angle_beta   90.00
_cell.angle_gamma   90.00
#
_symmetry.space_group_name_H-M   'P 1'
#
loop_
_entity.id
_entity.type
_entity.pdbx_description
1 polymer ?
#
loop_
_entity_poly.entity_id
_entity_poly.type
_entity_poly.pdbx_seq_one_letter_code
_entity_poly.pdbx_strand_id
1 'polypeptide(L)'
;MKLLQRSDLYSLENYAVIRDDFRAKVMQHKKNRFVQLGGNLRLLFEDRLTMQYQIQEILRIEKIFDAEGIDEELCVYNPLIPDGQNLKVVMMIEFSDPEKRKEALAKLIGVERKTWLKVEG
;
A
#
# COMPACT_ATOMS: atom_id res chain seq x y z
N MET A 1 15.31 -2.67 -1.87
CA MET A 1 15.24 -2.21 -0.46
C MET A 1 15.26 -3.40 0.48
N LYS A 2 15.53 -3.24 1.79
CA LYS A 2 15.44 -4.35 2.74
C LYS A 2 13.96 -4.67 3.05
N LEU A 3 13.60 -5.95 3.02
CA LEU A 3 12.26 -6.45 3.39
C LEU A 3 11.99 -6.24 4.89
N LEU A 4 10.71 -6.19 5.27
CA LEU A 4 10.29 -6.12 6.67
C LEU A 4 10.48 -7.47 7.34
N GLN A 5 10.96 -7.40 8.57
CA GLN A 5 11.09 -8.51 9.50
C GLN A 5 10.24 -8.21 10.74
N ARG A 6 9.93 -9.22 11.55
CA ARG A 6 9.16 -9.03 12.80
C ARG A 6 9.74 -7.94 13.71
N SER A 7 11.06 -7.84 13.78
CA SER A 7 11.78 -6.82 14.56
C SER A 7 11.55 -5.38 14.08
N ASP A 8 11.06 -5.21 12.86
CA ASP A 8 10.68 -3.91 12.31
C ASP A 8 9.21 -3.56 12.64
N LEU A 9 8.45 -4.50 13.20
CA LEU A 9 7.06 -4.29 13.59
C LEU A 9 6.98 -3.97 15.09
N TYR A 10 5.87 -3.35 15.45
CA TYR A 10 5.56 -2.94 16.81
C TYR A 10 4.56 -3.96 17.34
N SER A 11 4.60 -4.22 18.65
CA SER A 11 3.48 -4.92 19.29
C SER A 11 2.20 -4.09 19.15
N LEU A 12 1.04 -4.72 19.30
CA LEU A 12 -0.25 -4.02 19.26
C LEU A 12 -0.32 -2.87 20.28
N GLU A 13 0.24 -3.09 21.47
CA GLU A 13 0.32 -2.09 22.54
C GLU A 13 1.19 -0.90 22.13
N ASN A 14 2.42 -1.16 21.69
CA ASN A 14 3.34 -0.10 21.28
C ASN A 14 2.79 0.66 20.07
N TYR A 15 2.22 -0.06 19.11
CA TYR A 15 1.62 0.56 17.93
C TYR A 15 0.43 1.45 18.32
N ALA A 16 -0.44 1.02 19.22
CA ALA A 16 -1.57 1.81 19.69
C ALA A 16 -1.14 3.16 20.28
N VAL A 17 -0.01 3.21 20.99
CA VAL A 17 0.55 4.45 21.56
C VAL A 17 1.06 5.39 20.48
N ILE A 18 1.81 4.89 19.50
CA ILE A 18 2.46 5.73 18.48
C ILE A 18 1.65 5.91 17.19
N ARG A 19 0.46 5.29 17.11
CA ARG A 19 -0.29 5.13 15.85
C ARG A 19 -0.54 6.45 15.16
N ASP A 20 -0.99 7.46 15.89
CA ASP A 20 -1.39 8.74 15.29
C ASP A 20 -0.18 9.46 14.69
N ASP A 21 0.95 9.44 15.38
CA ASP A 21 2.22 10.00 14.89
C ASP A 21 2.75 9.20 13.69
N PHE A 22 2.71 7.87 13.76
CA PHE A 22 3.16 7.01 12.67
C PHE A 22 2.27 7.18 11.43
N ARG A 23 0.95 7.26 11.62
CA ARG A 23 -0.01 7.56 10.56
C ARG A 23 0.24 8.92 9.95
N ALA A 24 0.44 9.97 10.76
CA ALA A 24 0.73 11.32 10.25
C ALA A 24 2.01 11.33 9.41
N LYS A 25 3.08 10.67 9.88
CA LYS A 25 4.33 10.48 9.15
C LYS A 25 4.10 9.78 7.80
N VAL A 26 3.34 8.69 7.78
CA VAL A 26 3.06 7.94 6.55
C VAL A 26 2.18 8.73 5.59
N MET A 27 1.17 9.46 6.08
CA MET A 27 0.33 10.32 5.22
C MET A 27 1.16 11.43 4.59
N GLN A 28 2.05 12.06 5.35
CA GLN A 28 2.97 13.06 4.81
C GLN A 28 3.90 12.46 3.75
N HIS A 29 4.41 11.24 3.98
CA HIS A 29 5.24 10.52 3.02
C HIS A 29 4.50 10.15 1.73
N LYS A 30 3.22 9.73 1.83
CA LYS A 30 2.39 9.38 0.67
C LYS A 30 2.12 10.56 -0.26
N LYS A 31 2.14 11.81 0.23
CA LYS A 31 1.84 13.01 -0.59
C LYS A 31 2.70 13.08 -1.86
N ASN A 32 3.97 12.71 -1.78
CA ASN A 32 4.91 12.78 -2.91
C ASN A 32 4.99 11.47 -3.71
N ARG A 33 4.08 10.52 -3.46
CA ARG A 33 4.09 9.17 -4.06
C ARG A 33 2.85 8.88 -4.88
N PHE A 34 1.95 9.85 -5.01
CA PHE A 34 0.77 9.71 -5.85
C PHE A 34 1.04 10.25 -7.25
N VAL A 35 0.60 9.51 -8.25
CA VAL A 35 0.50 9.97 -9.64
C VAL A 35 -0.95 9.82 -10.09
N GLN A 36 -1.58 10.93 -10.42
CA GLN A 36 -2.93 10.94 -10.97
C GLN A 36 -2.86 10.60 -12.46
N LEU A 37 -3.67 9.64 -12.91
CA LEU A 37 -3.81 9.25 -14.31
C LEU A 37 -5.23 9.57 -14.77
N GLY A 38 -5.39 10.72 -15.45
CA GLY A 38 -6.71 11.20 -15.85
C GLY A 38 -7.61 11.50 -14.63
N GLY A 39 -8.93 11.34 -14.79
CA GLY A 39 -9.91 11.79 -13.78
C GLY A 39 -10.14 10.83 -12.60
N ASN A 40 -10.05 9.51 -12.82
CA ASN A 40 -10.55 8.51 -11.87
C ASN A 40 -9.54 7.41 -11.52
N LEU A 41 -8.28 7.53 -11.97
CA LEU A 41 -7.21 6.60 -11.66
C LEU A 41 -6.09 7.31 -10.92
N ARG A 42 -5.61 6.68 -9.85
CA ARG A 42 -4.45 7.16 -9.10
C ARG A 42 -3.52 5.99 -8.82
N LEU A 43 -2.22 6.20 -9.02
CA LEU A 43 -1.19 5.25 -8.62
C LEU A 43 -0.53 5.75 -7.34
N LEU A 44 -0.39 4.88 -6.35
CA LEU A 44 0.47 5.09 -5.18
C LEU A 44 1.73 4.24 -5.34
N PHE A 45 2.88 4.88 -5.42
CA PHE A 45 4.17 4.20 -5.43
C PHE A 45 4.53 3.72 -4.02
N GLU A 46 4.50 2.41 -3.84
CA GLU A 46 4.74 1.76 -2.56
C GLU A 46 6.23 1.69 -2.24
N ASP A 47 6.54 1.69 -0.95
CA ASP A 47 7.85 1.44 -0.42
C ASP A 47 7.79 0.73 0.93
N ARG A 48 8.96 0.59 1.55
CA ARG A 48 9.09 -0.03 2.86
C ARG A 48 8.23 0.65 3.94
N LEU A 49 8.16 1.98 3.97
CA LEU A 49 7.42 2.71 5.01
C LEU A 49 5.91 2.58 4.82
N THR A 50 5.44 2.65 3.57
CA THR A 50 4.02 2.44 3.29
C THR A 50 3.59 1.01 3.58
N MET A 51 4.43 0.01 3.27
CA MET A 51 4.14 -1.40 3.60
C MET A 51 4.18 -1.67 5.11
N GLN A 52 5.12 -1.08 5.84
CA GLN A 52 5.15 -1.19 7.30
C GLN A 52 3.84 -0.67 7.89
N TYR A 53 3.33 0.45 7.40
CA TYR A 53 2.03 0.98 7.83
C TYR A 53 0.86 0.08 7.49
N GLN A 54 0.81 -0.50 6.29
CA GLN A 54 -0.28 -1.42 5.93
C GLN A 54 -0.30 -2.66 6.82
N ILE A 55 0.85 -3.31 7.01
CA ILE A 55 0.98 -4.48 7.90
C ILE A 55 0.50 -4.12 9.31
N GLN A 56 0.96 -2.99 9.87
CA GLN A 56 0.59 -2.56 11.21
C GLN A 56 -0.91 -2.29 11.36
N GLU A 57 -1.54 -1.67 10.36
CA GLU A 57 -3.00 -1.47 10.39
C GLU A 57 -3.76 -2.80 10.32
N ILE A 58 -3.30 -3.77 9.53
CA ILE A 58 -3.92 -5.11 9.47
C ILE A 58 -3.77 -5.83 10.81
N LEU A 59 -2.55 -5.93 11.35
CA LEU A 59 -2.30 -6.56 12.66
C LEU A 59 -3.19 -5.95 13.75
N ARG A 60 -3.37 -4.62 13.74
CA ARG A 60 -4.23 -3.91 14.70
C ARG A 60 -5.72 -4.19 14.52
N ILE A 61 -6.23 -4.16 13.28
CA ILE A 61 -7.65 -4.34 12.98
C ILE A 61 -8.07 -5.78 13.31
N GLU A 62 -7.27 -6.74 12.86
CA GLU A 62 -7.53 -8.18 13.03
C GLU A 62 -7.03 -8.71 14.38
N LYS A 63 -6.35 -7.88 15.18
CA LYS A 63 -5.75 -8.23 16.48
C LYS A 63 -4.80 -9.44 16.39
N ILE A 64 -3.97 -9.46 15.35
CA ILE A 64 -2.94 -10.48 15.14
C ILE A 64 -1.71 -10.10 15.97
N PHE A 65 -1.28 -11.01 16.84
CA PHE A 65 -0.09 -10.83 17.70
C PHE A 65 0.74 -12.09 17.84
N ASP A 66 0.25 -13.24 17.38
CA ASP A 66 1.01 -14.47 17.33
C ASP A 66 2.03 -14.45 16.19
N ALA A 67 3.06 -15.26 16.36
CA ALA A 67 4.19 -15.31 15.45
C ALA A 67 3.82 -15.73 14.02
N GLU A 68 2.86 -16.66 13.87
CA GLU A 68 2.50 -17.24 12.59
C GLU A 68 1.70 -16.23 11.75
N GLY A 69 0.66 -15.63 12.34
CA GLY A 69 -0.14 -14.59 11.67
C GLY A 69 0.70 -13.37 11.26
N ILE A 70 1.69 -12.97 12.07
CA ILE A 70 2.60 -11.88 11.68
C ILE A 70 3.44 -12.26 10.44
N ASP A 71 3.89 -13.52 10.35
CA ASP A 71 4.67 -13.98 9.19
C ASP A 71 3.81 -14.08 7.93
N GLU A 72 2.55 -14.47 8.05
CA GLU A 72 1.59 -14.48 6.94
C GLU A 72 1.43 -13.07 6.37
N GLU A 73 1.18 -12.07 7.23
CA GLU A 73 1.08 -10.67 6.79
C GLU A 73 2.38 -10.16 6.18
N LEU A 74 3.53 -10.48 6.78
CA LEU A 74 4.83 -10.15 6.18
C LEU A 74 4.99 -10.79 4.80
N CYS A 75 4.56 -12.04 4.60
CA CYS A 75 4.63 -12.75 3.33
C CYS A 75 3.74 -12.11 2.26
N VAL A 76 2.55 -11.63 2.64
CA VAL A 76 1.61 -10.95 1.73
C VAL A 76 2.14 -9.58 1.28
N TYR A 77 2.67 -8.78 2.20
CA TYR A 77 3.01 -7.38 1.93
C TYR A 77 4.47 -7.14 1.50
N ASN A 78 5.43 -7.96 1.93
CA ASN A 78 6.84 -7.81 1.50
C ASN A 78 7.03 -7.82 -0.03
N PRO A 79 6.30 -8.63 -0.83
CA PRO A 79 6.37 -8.58 -2.30
C PRO A 79 6.02 -7.23 -2.93
N LEU A 80 5.35 -6.35 -2.19
CA LEU A 80 5.00 -4.99 -2.61
C LEU A 80 6.09 -3.96 -2.25
N ILE A 81 7.18 -4.36 -1.59
CA ILE A 81 8.36 -3.52 -1.37
C ILE A 81 9.26 -3.60 -2.61
N PRO A 82 9.68 -2.46 -3.20
CA PRO A 82 10.64 -2.43 -4.30
C PRO A 82 11.98 -3.09 -3.93
N ASP A 83 12.48 -3.97 -4.79
CA ASP A 83 13.79 -4.63 -4.59
C ASP A 83 14.97 -3.75 -5.01
N GLY A 84 14.74 -2.72 -5.83
CA GLY A 84 15.75 -1.82 -6.38
C GLY A 84 15.86 -1.90 -7.90
N GLN A 85 15.25 -2.89 -8.53
CA GLN A 85 15.16 -3.05 -9.98
C GLN A 85 13.73 -2.89 -10.51
N ASN A 86 12.74 -2.81 -9.61
CA ASN A 86 11.35 -2.58 -9.97
C ASN A 86 10.72 -1.43 -9.16
N LEU A 87 9.59 -0.94 -9.68
CA LEU A 87 8.66 -0.08 -8.96
C LEU A 87 7.43 -0.90 -8.61
N LYS A 88 6.88 -0.66 -7.42
CA LYS A 88 5.67 -1.31 -6.92
C LYS A 88 4.61 -0.24 -6.77
N VAL A 89 3.42 -0.48 -7.30
CA VAL A 89 2.32 0.49 -7.30
C VAL A 89 1.02 -0.16 -6.90
N VAL A 90 0.22 0.55 -6.12
CA VAL A 90 -1.19 0.26 -5.94
C VAL A 90 -1.98 1.20 -6.83
N MET A 91 -2.82 0.64 -7.69
CA MET A 91 -3.74 1.39 -8.53
C MET A 91 -5.09 1.51 -7.82
N MET A 92 -5.56 2.73 -7.66
CA MET A 92 -6.88 3.04 -7.14
C MET A 92 -7.77 3.57 -8.26
N ILE A 93 -8.95 2.98 -8.41
CA ILE A 93 -9.99 3.40 -9.35
C ILE A 93 -11.10 4.05 -8.51
N GLU A 94 -11.17 5.38 -8.55
CA GLU A 94 -11.95 6.19 -7.62
C GLU A 94 -13.18 6.77 -8.33
N PHE A 95 -14.38 6.37 -7.87
CA PHE A 95 -15.65 6.93 -8.30
C PHE A 95 -16.53 7.16 -7.07
N SER A 96 -17.01 8.38 -6.89
CA SER A 96 -17.88 8.76 -5.76
C SER A 96 -19.27 8.11 -5.84
N ASP A 97 -19.80 7.99 -7.06
CA ASP A 97 -21.08 7.36 -7.35
C ASP A 97 -20.92 5.83 -7.50
N PRO A 98 -21.60 5.00 -6.70
CA PRO A 98 -21.50 3.55 -6.75
C PRO A 98 -21.94 2.92 -8.08
N GLU A 99 -22.97 3.45 -8.74
CA GLU A 99 -23.46 2.90 -10.01
C GLU A 99 -22.47 3.22 -11.14
N LYS A 100 -21.97 4.46 -11.18
CA LYS A 100 -20.89 4.81 -12.12
C LYS A 100 -19.63 3.99 -11.87
N ARG A 101 -19.28 3.74 -10.60
CA ARG A 101 -18.14 2.88 -10.23
C ARG A 101 -18.30 1.48 -10.82
N LYS A 102 -19.48 0.88 -10.66
CA LYS A 102 -19.77 -0.46 -11.17
C LYS A 102 -19.65 -0.53 -12.69
N GLU A 103 -20.23 0.42 -13.41
CA GLU A 103 -20.12 0.50 -14.87
C GLU A 103 -18.67 0.71 -15.33
N ALA A 104 -17.93 1.59 -14.65
CA ALA A 104 -16.55 1.88 -14.98
C ALA A 104 -15.63 0.67 -14.74
N LEU A 105 -15.78 -0.03 -13.61
CA LEU A 105 -15.01 -1.23 -13.32
C LEU A 105 -15.23 -2.33 -14.37
N ALA A 106 -16.46 -2.49 -14.86
CA ALA A 106 -16.75 -3.43 -15.96
C ALA A 106 -16.04 -3.04 -17.27
N LYS A 107 -15.88 -1.74 -17.55
CA LYS A 107 -15.18 -1.22 -18.74
C LYS A 107 -13.65 -1.23 -18.59
N LEU A 108 -13.15 -1.14 -17.37
CA LEU A 108 -11.71 -1.01 -17.04
C LEU A 108 -11.03 -2.36 -16.78
N ILE A 109 -11.69 -3.48 -17.06
CA ILE A 109 -11.08 -4.81 -16.96
C ILE A 109 -9.78 -4.84 -17.78
N GLY A 110 -8.66 -5.22 -17.14
CA GLY A 110 -7.35 -5.31 -17.78
C GLY A 110 -6.57 -3.99 -17.86
N VAL A 111 -7.07 -2.89 -17.29
CA VAL A 111 -6.38 -1.58 -17.29
C VAL A 111 -5.01 -1.66 -16.62
N GLU A 112 -4.84 -2.55 -15.63
CA GLU A 112 -3.58 -2.79 -14.94
C GLU A 112 -2.47 -3.28 -15.90
N ARG A 113 -2.85 -3.99 -16.97
CA ARG A 113 -1.92 -4.48 -18.02
C ARG A 113 -1.65 -3.47 -19.12
N LYS A 114 -2.43 -2.39 -19.18
CA LYS A 114 -2.27 -1.30 -20.16
C LYS A 114 -1.55 -0.09 -19.58
N THR A 115 -1.10 -0.18 -18.33
CA THR A 115 -0.36 0.87 -17.64
C THR A 115 1.13 0.65 -17.85
N TRP A 116 1.83 1.69 -18.29
CA TRP A 116 3.27 1.66 -18.56
C TRP A 116 3.93 2.94 -18.09
N LEU A 117 5.23 2.85 -17.86
CA LEU A 117 6.08 3.98 -17.53
C LEU A 117 7.23 4.01 -18.56
N LYS A 118 7.54 5.21 -19.06
CA LYS A 118 8.72 5.44 -19.89
C LYS A 118 9.57 6.51 -19.20
N VAL A 119 10.85 6.20 -19.03
CA VAL A 119 11.88 7.17 -18.66
C VAL A 119 12.50 7.67 -19.96
N GLU A 120 12.87 8.95 -20.03
CA GLU A 120 13.56 9.49 -21.21
C GLU A 120 14.82 8.66 -21.55
N GLY A 121 14.91 8.32 -22.83
CA GLY A 121 15.78 7.30 -23.43
C GLY A 121 15.06 6.59 -24.57
#